data_AF-A0A955YKZ2-F1
#
_entry.id   AF-A0A955YKZ2-F1
#
_cell.length_a   1.000
_cell.length_b   1.000
_cell.length_c   1.000
_cell.angle_alpha   90.00
_cell.angle_beta   90.00
_cell.angle_gamma   90.00
#
_symmetry.space_group_name_H-M   'P 1'
#
loop_
_entity.id
_entity.type
_entity.pdbx_description
1 polymer ?
#
loop_
_entity_poly.entity_id
_entity_poly.type
_entity_poly.pdbx_seq_one_letter_code
_entity_poly.pdbx_strand_id
1 'polypeptide(L)'
;MSDDQDVTRASERADLPEDLRPARYQAEPRRAFAPNRRWGVFALGLLAVAGFFLVQIYGRVRARESLRAELLARYESEAQPTAAEVNAFVRRLDGWVMDAAGREAGPDTFAAEGFRWSEMHDWRGLYLRIEAADAADPDAIATSVRQMERDAITRCLGVSPVSARGLYDLAQFLAPAWVHAIRDEEDTMRLRVLEDEMNRRLLRDVPLVRSMLRSDYLLLLVTREGRWSGTVDAYVYDLQRDTLLMSTRTRASGRLLPVRIGEGRGPWPSEADLSRSGAQDCSIAGSLRAVAGEPVGIPREPTVGVEGPQAE
;
A
#
# COMPACT_ATOMS: atom_id res chain seq x y z
N MET A 1 59.54 51.60 -63.59
CA MET A 1 60.57 52.06 -62.64
C MET A 1 61.36 50.83 -62.28
N SER A 2 62.42 50.52 -63.02
CA SER A 2 63.76 51.15 -62.94
C SER A 2 64.33 50.94 -61.54
N ASP A 3 65.49 50.34 -61.32
CA ASP A 3 66.65 50.17 -62.19
C ASP A 3 67.40 48.87 -61.90
N ASP A 4 68.00 48.34 -62.97
CA ASP A 4 69.39 47.90 -63.08
C ASP A 4 70.28 48.10 -61.84
N GLN A 5 70.99 47.04 -61.43
CA GLN A 5 72.44 47.05 -61.60
C GLN A 5 73.06 45.66 -61.48
N ASP A 6 73.85 45.37 -62.51
CA ASP A 6 74.70 44.23 -62.75
C ASP A 6 76.09 44.43 -62.09
N VAL A 7 76.85 43.33 -62.05
CA VAL A 7 78.32 43.22 -61.91
C VAL A 7 78.92 43.20 -60.50
N THR A 8 79.31 42.00 -60.05
CA THR A 8 80.74 41.61 -60.00
C THR A 8 80.94 40.11 -59.75
N ARG A 9 81.62 39.46 -60.70
CA ARG A 9 82.30 38.16 -60.52
C ARG A 9 83.40 38.31 -59.48
N ALA A 10 83.41 37.44 -58.49
CA ALA A 10 84.64 36.99 -57.84
C ALA A 10 84.59 35.46 -57.75
N SER A 11 85.49 34.84 -58.51
CA SER A 11 85.84 33.43 -58.40
C SER A 11 86.56 33.21 -57.07
N GLU A 12 86.04 32.34 -56.21
CA GLU A 12 86.85 31.76 -55.15
C GLU A 12 86.66 30.25 -55.13
N ARG A 13 87.81 29.57 -55.18
CA ARG A 13 87.99 28.15 -55.41
C ARG A 13 87.44 27.35 -54.23
N ALA A 14 86.93 26.18 -54.58
CA ALA A 14 86.64 25.11 -53.65
C ALA A 14 87.93 24.65 -52.95
N ASP A 15 88.07 25.01 -51.68
CA ASP A 15 88.95 24.32 -50.74
C ASP A 15 88.19 23.11 -50.18
N LEU A 16 88.43 21.93 -50.78
CA LEU A 16 88.08 20.65 -50.17
C LEU A 16 89.22 20.25 -49.23
N PRO A 17 89.04 20.30 -47.90
CA PRO A 17 90.06 19.81 -46.97
C PRO A 17 90.22 18.29 -47.10
N GLU A 18 91.44 17.92 -47.45
CA GLU A 18 91.99 16.58 -47.58
C GLU A 18 92.24 15.98 -46.18
N ASP A 19 91.20 15.58 -45.45
CA ASP A 19 91.33 14.61 -44.34
C ASP A 19 89.97 14.00 -43.94
N LEU A 20 89.27 13.36 -44.88
CA LEU A 20 88.11 12.52 -44.55
C LEU A 20 88.58 11.15 -44.06
N ARG A 21 89.00 11.09 -42.80
CA ARG A 21 89.19 9.81 -42.10
C ARG A 21 87.84 9.10 -42.00
N PRO A 22 87.75 7.79 -42.30
CA PRO A 22 86.49 7.05 -42.17
C PRO A 22 86.01 7.16 -40.72
N ALA A 23 84.75 7.57 -40.53
CA ALA A 23 84.13 7.68 -39.23
C ALA A 23 84.17 6.32 -38.54
N ARG A 24 85.06 6.16 -37.55
CA ARG A 24 85.02 5.01 -36.65
C ARG A 24 83.80 5.19 -35.78
N TYR A 25 82.85 4.27 -35.88
CA TYR A 25 81.71 4.18 -34.97
C TYR A 25 82.25 4.02 -33.54
N GLN A 26 82.32 5.13 -32.80
CA GLN A 26 82.40 5.08 -31.35
C GLN A 26 81.00 4.69 -30.90
N ALA A 27 80.84 3.43 -30.48
CA ALA A 27 79.66 3.06 -29.72
C ALA A 27 79.67 3.93 -28.47
N GLU A 28 78.80 4.95 -28.43
CA GLU A 28 78.50 5.63 -27.18
C GLU A 28 78.17 4.52 -26.16
N PRO A 29 78.74 4.55 -24.95
CA PRO A 29 78.36 3.59 -23.93
C PRO A 29 76.85 3.67 -23.82
N ARG A 30 76.14 2.59 -24.19
CA ARG A 30 74.68 2.49 -24.05
C ARG A 30 74.40 2.99 -22.64
N ARG A 31 73.82 4.18 -22.50
CA ARG A 31 73.30 4.64 -21.22
C ARG A 31 72.30 3.57 -20.85
N ALA A 32 72.69 2.66 -19.96
CA ALA A 32 71.79 1.67 -19.43
C ALA A 32 70.59 2.47 -18.94
N PHE A 33 69.40 2.19 -19.49
CA PHE A 33 68.16 2.80 -19.04
C PHE A 33 68.11 2.55 -17.54
N ALA A 34 68.51 3.55 -16.73
CA ALA A 34 68.39 3.46 -15.29
C ALA A 34 66.89 3.24 -15.05
N PRO A 35 66.46 2.10 -14.48
CA PRO A 35 65.06 1.85 -14.26
C PRO A 35 64.54 3.03 -13.44
N ASN A 36 63.61 3.80 -14.04
CA ASN A 36 63.20 5.08 -13.50
C ASN A 36 62.54 4.81 -12.14
N ARG A 37 63.29 4.94 -11.03
CA ARG A 37 62.86 4.64 -9.65
C ARG A 37 61.58 5.38 -9.26
N ARG A 38 61.23 6.42 -10.01
CA ARG A 38 59.98 7.18 -9.94
C ARG A 38 58.73 6.33 -10.23
N TRP A 39 58.79 5.32 -11.09
CA TRP A 39 57.63 4.43 -11.37
C TRP A 39 57.16 3.63 -10.15
N GLY A 40 58.09 3.22 -9.28
CA GLY A 40 57.73 2.54 -8.03
C GLY A 40 56.93 3.44 -7.07
N VAL A 41 57.24 4.73 -7.03
CA VAL A 41 56.50 5.73 -6.22
C VAL A 41 55.08 5.94 -6.78
N PHE A 42 54.94 6.01 -8.10
CA PHE A 42 53.62 6.09 -8.75
C PHE A 42 52.77 4.85 -8.48
N ALA A 43 53.33 3.65 -8.59
CA ALA A 43 52.62 2.40 -8.30
C ALA A 43 52.14 2.33 -6.84
N LEU A 44 52.99 2.76 -5.90
CA LEU A 44 52.65 2.79 -4.47
C LEU A 44 51.56 3.83 -4.16
N GLY A 45 51.62 5.00 -4.80
CA GLY A 45 50.55 6.00 -4.72
C GLY A 45 49.22 5.49 -5.28
N LEU A 46 49.25 4.78 -6.41
CA LEU A 46 48.05 4.21 -7.04
C LEU A 46 47.44 3.10 -6.17
N LEU A 47 48.27 2.24 -5.57
CA LEU A 47 47.83 1.24 -4.59
C LEU A 47 47.20 1.87 -3.35
N ALA A 48 47.77 2.95 -2.81
CA ALA A 48 47.20 3.66 -1.65
C ALA A 48 45.82 4.25 -1.97
N VAL A 49 45.67 4.87 -3.15
CA VAL A 49 44.38 5.40 -3.62
C VAL A 49 43.38 4.27 -3.82
N ALA A 50 43.76 3.19 -4.51
CA ALA A 50 42.90 2.02 -4.71
C ALA A 50 42.46 1.38 -3.38
N GLY A 51 43.38 1.23 -2.42
CA GLY A 51 43.09 0.73 -1.08
C GLY A 51 42.11 1.62 -0.32
N PHE A 52 42.28 2.94 -0.38
CA PHE A 52 41.33 3.90 0.21
C PHE A 52 39.92 3.76 -0.38
N PHE A 53 39.80 3.70 -1.72
CA PHE A 53 38.51 3.50 -2.38
C PHE A 53 37.87 2.15 -2.01
N LEU A 54 38.64 1.07 -1.94
CA LEU A 54 38.14 -0.24 -1.52
C LEU A 54 37.59 -0.20 -0.09
N VAL A 55 38.29 0.44 0.85
CA VAL A 55 37.81 0.59 2.24
C VAL A 55 36.51 1.39 2.30
N GLN A 56 36.42 2.48 1.54
CA GLN A 56 35.21 3.30 1.47
C GLN A 56 34.02 2.52 0.88
N ILE A 57 34.23 1.79 -0.22
CA ILE A 57 33.19 0.98 -0.87
C ILE A 57 32.74 -0.14 0.08
N TYR A 58 33.69 -0.88 0.66
CA TYR A 58 33.39 -1.99 1.56
C TYR A 58 32.67 -1.51 2.83
N GLY A 59 33.07 -0.35 3.38
CA GLY A 59 32.39 0.27 4.51
C GLY A 59 30.93 0.60 4.21
N ARG A 60 30.64 1.13 3.01
CA ARG A 60 29.26 1.41 2.56
C ARG A 60 28.44 0.14 2.40
N VAL A 61 29.00 -0.89 1.76
CA VAL A 61 28.33 -2.19 1.59
C VAL A 61 27.99 -2.81 2.94
N ARG A 62 28.94 -2.80 3.88
CA ARG A 62 28.73 -3.33 5.24
C ARG A 62 27.67 -2.56 6.02
N ALA A 63 27.70 -1.22 5.96
CA ALA A 63 26.70 -0.38 6.62
C ALA A 63 25.29 -0.60 6.05
N ARG A 64 25.18 -0.81 4.74
CA ARG A 64 23.93 -1.16 4.07
C ARG A 64 23.41 -2.53 4.54
N GLU A 65 24.27 -3.54 4.52
CA GLU A 65 23.91 -4.89 4.95
C GLU A 65 23.49 -4.95 6.42
N SER A 66 24.18 -4.21 7.30
CA SER A 66 23.77 -4.13 8.70
C SER A 66 22.41 -3.47 8.88
N LEU A 67 22.15 -2.36 8.17
CA LEU A 67 20.85 -1.68 8.23
C LEU A 67 19.74 -2.60 7.70
N ARG A 68 19.97 -3.30 6.59
CA ARG A 68 19.01 -4.28 6.05
C ARG A 68 18.72 -5.38 7.07
N ALA A 69 19.76 -5.95 7.68
CA ALA A 69 19.61 -7.01 8.67
C ALA A 69 18.81 -6.54 9.89
N GLU A 70 19.09 -5.32 10.37
CA GLU A 70 18.36 -4.69 11.48
C GLU A 70 16.87 -4.50 11.14
N LEU A 71 16.56 -3.97 9.95
CA LEU A 71 15.18 -3.80 9.51
C LEU A 71 14.41 -5.11 9.41
N LEU A 72 15.04 -6.15 8.87
CA LEU A 72 14.42 -7.47 8.76
C LEU A 72 14.18 -8.09 10.13
N ALA A 73 15.17 -8.06 11.03
CA ALA A 73 15.02 -8.54 12.39
C ALA A 73 13.93 -7.80 13.17
N ARG A 74 13.81 -6.49 12.92
CA ARG A 74 12.77 -5.68 13.53
C ARG A 74 11.38 -5.98 12.98
N TYR A 75 11.25 -6.14 11.66
CA TYR A 75 10.00 -6.58 11.05
C TYR A 75 9.56 -7.95 11.60
N GLU A 76 10.50 -8.90 11.69
CA GLU A 76 10.25 -10.24 12.23
C GLU A 76 9.79 -10.23 13.69
N SER A 77 10.37 -9.37 14.53
CA SER A 77 10.00 -9.29 15.94
C SER A 77 8.72 -8.48 16.19
N GLU A 78 8.50 -7.38 15.49
CA GLU A 78 7.39 -6.45 15.79
C GLU A 78 6.18 -6.60 14.84
N ALA A 79 6.41 -6.77 13.54
CA ALA A 79 5.34 -6.79 12.54
C ALA A 79 4.83 -8.20 12.24
N GLN A 80 5.72 -9.19 12.13
CA GLN A 80 5.40 -10.53 11.63
C GLN A 80 4.30 -11.28 12.42
N PRO A 81 4.22 -11.20 13.76
CA PRO A 81 3.12 -11.84 14.49
C PRO A 81 1.76 -11.29 14.06
N THR A 82 1.65 -9.96 13.94
CA THR A 82 0.42 -9.31 13.46
C THR A 82 0.20 -9.62 11.97
N ALA A 83 1.25 -9.63 11.16
CA ALA A 83 1.16 -9.93 9.74
C ALA A 83 0.57 -11.33 9.49
N ALA A 84 0.98 -12.33 10.26
CA ALA A 84 0.44 -13.68 10.15
C ALA A 84 -1.07 -13.73 10.45
N GLU A 85 -1.51 -13.08 11.54
CA GLU A 85 -2.92 -12.97 11.92
C GLU A 85 -3.74 -12.24 10.84
N VAL A 86 -3.24 -11.10 10.36
CA VAL A 86 -3.91 -10.28 9.33
C VAL A 86 -4.03 -11.03 8.02
N ASN A 87 -2.95 -11.64 7.54
CA ASN A 87 -2.96 -12.38 6.28
C ASN A 87 -3.89 -13.60 6.35
N ALA A 88 -3.98 -14.27 7.51
CA ALA A 88 -4.95 -15.35 7.71
C ALA A 88 -6.40 -14.84 7.71
N PHE A 89 -6.64 -13.67 8.33
CA PHE A 89 -7.96 -13.06 8.36
C PHE A 89 -8.41 -12.56 6.97
N VAL A 90 -7.53 -11.87 6.23
CA VAL A 90 -7.81 -11.42 4.86
C VAL A 90 -8.11 -12.60 3.93
N ARG A 91 -7.33 -13.68 3.98
CA ARG A 91 -7.63 -14.89 3.19
C ARG A 91 -9.01 -15.48 3.50
N ARG A 92 -9.47 -15.38 4.75
CA ARG A 92 -10.81 -15.83 5.14
C ARG A 92 -11.89 -14.91 4.57
N LEU A 93 -11.68 -13.59 4.65
CA LEU A 93 -12.56 -12.60 4.03
C LEU A 93 -12.68 -12.84 2.52
N ASP A 94 -11.54 -12.99 1.83
CA ASP A 94 -11.50 -13.29 0.39
C ASP A 94 -12.26 -14.57 0.08
N GLY A 95 -12.12 -15.61 0.92
CA GLY A 95 -12.89 -16.85 0.84
C GLY A 95 -14.41 -16.63 0.85
N TRP A 96 -14.93 -15.89 1.82
CA TRP A 96 -16.36 -15.57 1.88
C TRP A 96 -16.82 -14.69 0.70
N VAL A 97 -15.96 -13.76 0.25
CA VAL A 97 -16.26 -12.90 -0.92
C VAL A 97 -16.38 -13.71 -2.19
N MET A 98 -15.42 -14.60 -2.45
CA MET A 98 -15.43 -15.48 -3.63
C MET A 98 -16.62 -16.44 -3.60
N ASP A 99 -16.91 -17.05 -2.44
CA ASP A 99 -18.09 -17.93 -2.29
C ASP A 99 -19.40 -17.16 -2.54
N ALA A 100 -19.56 -15.98 -1.95
CA ALA A 100 -20.74 -15.13 -2.13
C ALA A 100 -20.92 -14.68 -3.59
N ALA A 101 -19.83 -14.29 -4.26
CA ALA A 101 -19.86 -13.82 -5.64
C ALA A 101 -20.01 -14.95 -6.67
N GLY A 102 -19.53 -16.16 -6.37
CA GLY A 102 -19.66 -17.33 -7.23
C GLY A 102 -21.08 -17.86 -7.37
N ARG A 103 -21.99 -17.50 -6.46
CA ARG A 103 -23.40 -17.96 -6.47
C ARG A 103 -24.27 -17.16 -7.44
N GLU A 104 -24.29 -17.52 -8.73
CA GLU A 104 -25.10 -16.84 -9.75
C GLU A 104 -26.59 -16.70 -9.37
N ALA A 105 -27.19 -17.78 -8.86
CA ALA A 105 -28.59 -17.82 -8.41
C ALA A 105 -28.85 -16.90 -7.19
N GLY A 106 -27.81 -16.45 -6.51
CA GLY A 106 -27.88 -15.64 -5.29
C GLY A 106 -28.05 -16.48 -4.04
N PRO A 107 -28.07 -15.82 -2.88
CA PRO A 107 -28.37 -16.48 -1.63
C PRO A 107 -29.86 -16.71 -1.47
N ASP A 108 -30.20 -17.82 -0.81
CA ASP A 108 -31.51 -17.98 -0.21
C ASP A 108 -31.74 -16.91 0.86
N THR A 109 -32.99 -16.47 1.01
CA THR A 109 -33.36 -15.57 2.11
C THR A 109 -33.33 -16.35 3.41
N PHE A 110 -32.43 -15.94 4.30
CA PHE A 110 -32.17 -16.60 5.57
C PHE A 110 -31.84 -15.54 6.64
N ALA A 111 -32.37 -15.76 7.84
CA ALA A 111 -31.95 -15.08 9.06
C ALA A 111 -31.88 -16.11 10.19
N ALA A 112 -30.77 -16.13 10.92
CA ALA A 112 -30.61 -16.97 12.08
C ALA A 112 -31.65 -16.64 13.15
N GLU A 113 -32.08 -17.65 13.90
CA GLU A 113 -33.03 -17.45 15.00
C GLU A 113 -32.47 -16.45 16.01
N GLY A 114 -33.27 -15.45 16.37
CA GLY A 114 -32.86 -14.38 17.29
C GLY A 114 -31.97 -13.30 16.68
N PHE A 115 -31.60 -13.36 15.39
CA PHE A 115 -30.83 -12.29 14.75
C PHE A 115 -31.63 -10.98 14.71
N ARG A 116 -31.02 -9.90 15.22
CA ARG A 116 -31.58 -8.53 15.24
C ARG A 116 -30.49 -7.50 14.92
N TRP A 117 -30.72 -6.67 13.91
CA TRP A 117 -29.92 -5.48 13.61
C TRP A 117 -29.86 -4.49 14.77
N SER A 118 -30.94 -4.36 15.55
CA SER A 118 -30.96 -3.49 16.73
C SER A 118 -29.92 -3.85 17.79
N GLU A 119 -29.61 -5.15 17.92
CA GLU A 119 -28.59 -5.65 18.86
C GLU A 119 -27.17 -5.48 18.34
N MET A 120 -26.98 -5.39 17.01
CA MET A 120 -25.68 -5.22 16.39
C MET A 120 -25.09 -3.81 16.51
N HIS A 121 -25.87 -2.84 17.01
CA HIS A 121 -25.43 -1.47 17.25
C HIS A 121 -24.13 -1.39 18.10
N ASP A 122 -24.02 -2.28 19.09
CA ASP A 122 -22.88 -2.34 20.00
C ASP A 122 -21.77 -3.27 19.55
N TRP A 123 -21.98 -4.00 18.45
CA TRP A 123 -21.02 -4.96 17.92
C TRP A 123 -20.03 -4.24 17.02
N ARG A 124 -18.78 -4.71 17.02
CA ARG A 124 -17.75 -4.22 16.10
C ARG A 124 -17.90 -4.93 14.78
N GLY A 125 -18.28 -4.21 13.74
CA GLY A 125 -18.45 -4.80 12.41
C GLY A 125 -17.33 -4.46 11.44
N LEU A 126 -17.14 -5.32 10.46
CA LEU A 126 -16.48 -4.98 9.19
C LEU A 126 -17.53 -4.84 8.10
N TYR A 127 -17.36 -3.83 7.26
CA TYR A 127 -18.23 -3.58 6.11
C TYR A 127 -17.46 -3.72 4.82
N LEU A 128 -17.97 -4.54 3.91
CA LEU A 128 -17.39 -4.74 2.60
C LEU A 128 -18.48 -4.70 1.53
N ARG A 129 -18.22 -3.96 0.46
CA ARG A 129 -19.02 -3.95 -0.75
C ARG A 129 -18.13 -4.16 -1.96
N ILE A 130 -18.53 -5.05 -2.85
CA ILE A 130 -17.74 -5.43 -4.02
C ILE A 130 -18.66 -5.79 -5.19
N GLU A 131 -18.24 -5.47 -6.41
CA GLU A 131 -18.92 -5.97 -7.62
C GLU A 131 -18.56 -7.44 -7.82
N ALA A 132 -19.53 -8.28 -8.18
CA ALA A 132 -19.31 -9.72 -8.38
C ALA A 132 -18.23 -10.01 -9.44
N ALA A 133 -18.09 -9.13 -10.44
CA ALA A 133 -17.06 -9.24 -11.48
C ALA A 133 -15.63 -9.04 -10.95
N ASP A 134 -15.46 -8.31 -9.85
CA ASP A 134 -14.16 -8.04 -9.23
C ASP A 134 -13.79 -9.07 -8.15
N ALA A 135 -14.68 -10.03 -7.88
CA ALA A 135 -14.53 -11.02 -6.83
C ALA A 135 -13.97 -12.38 -7.33
N ALA A 136 -13.30 -12.38 -8.48
CA ALA A 136 -12.80 -13.59 -9.13
C ALA A 136 -11.55 -14.19 -8.44
N ASP A 137 -10.69 -13.34 -7.89
CA ASP A 137 -9.46 -13.73 -7.22
C ASP A 137 -9.05 -12.73 -6.13
N PRO A 138 -8.15 -13.11 -5.20
CA PRO A 138 -7.74 -12.25 -4.09
C PRO A 138 -7.13 -10.90 -4.48
N ASP A 139 -6.40 -10.83 -5.60
CA ASP A 139 -5.74 -9.59 -6.03
C ASP A 139 -6.76 -8.61 -6.64
N ALA A 140 -7.72 -9.13 -7.42
CA ALA A 140 -8.87 -8.38 -7.91
C ALA A 140 -9.73 -7.84 -6.77
N ILE A 141 -10.02 -8.69 -5.77
CA ILE A 141 -10.75 -8.31 -4.54
C ILE A 141 -10.01 -7.17 -3.86
N ALA A 142 -8.73 -7.37 -3.52
CA ALA A 142 -7.95 -6.37 -2.82
C ALA A 142 -7.92 -5.03 -3.56
N THR A 143 -7.88 -5.05 -4.90
CA THR A 143 -7.93 -3.83 -5.73
C THR A 143 -9.29 -3.14 -5.65
N SER A 144 -10.38 -3.89 -5.83
CA SER A 144 -11.74 -3.34 -5.79
C SER A 144 -12.10 -2.80 -4.39
N VAL A 145 -11.73 -3.52 -3.33
CA VAL A 145 -11.96 -3.09 -1.94
C VAL A 145 -11.26 -1.76 -1.63
N ARG A 146 -10.04 -1.54 -2.13
CA ARG A 146 -9.32 -0.27 -1.94
C ARG A 146 -9.99 0.90 -2.69
N GLN A 147 -10.67 0.61 -3.79
CA GLN A 147 -11.42 1.59 -4.57
C GLN A 147 -12.86 1.79 -4.06
N MET A 148 -13.29 1.00 -3.08
CA MET A 148 -14.63 1.07 -2.51
C MET A 148 -14.96 2.49 -2.03
N GLU A 149 -16.09 3.00 -2.53
CA GLU A 149 -16.65 4.28 -2.13
C GLU A 149 -17.40 4.17 -0.80
N ARG A 150 -17.55 5.32 -0.11
CA ARG A 150 -18.42 5.39 1.07
C ARG A 150 -19.87 5.30 0.62
N ASP A 151 -20.67 4.51 1.33
CA ASP A 151 -22.11 4.50 1.17
C ASP A 151 -22.87 4.79 2.47
N ALA A 152 -24.20 4.77 2.36
CA ALA A 152 -25.12 5.10 3.44
C ALA A 152 -25.80 3.87 4.04
N ILE A 153 -25.56 2.66 3.52
CA ILE A 153 -26.34 1.46 3.89
C ILE A 153 -26.18 1.15 5.38
N THR A 154 -24.94 1.20 5.87
CA THR A 154 -24.62 0.97 7.29
C THR A 154 -25.33 1.99 8.20
N ARG A 155 -25.41 3.26 7.79
CA ARG A 155 -26.15 4.31 8.51
C ARG A 155 -27.66 4.05 8.49
N CYS A 156 -28.23 3.68 7.35
CA CYS A 156 -29.64 3.33 7.24
C CYS A 156 -30.00 2.10 8.09
N LEU A 157 -29.06 1.16 8.28
CA LEU A 157 -29.21 0.01 9.16
C LEU A 157 -29.11 0.36 10.64
N GLY A 158 -28.53 1.51 11.00
CA GLY A 158 -28.26 1.88 12.39
C GLY A 158 -27.02 1.21 12.99
N VAL A 159 -26.13 0.70 12.14
CA VAL A 159 -24.87 0.06 12.56
C VAL A 159 -23.67 0.93 12.15
N SER A 160 -22.55 0.79 12.84
CA SER A 160 -21.33 1.56 12.56
C SER A 160 -20.09 0.66 12.36
N PRO A 161 -20.13 -0.28 11.40
CA PRO A 161 -18.98 -1.11 11.08
C PRO A 161 -17.84 -0.27 10.50
N VAL A 162 -16.62 -0.71 10.73
CA VAL A 162 -15.42 -0.18 10.09
C VAL A 162 -15.37 -0.68 8.64
N SER A 163 -14.98 0.19 7.73
CA SER A 163 -14.82 -0.19 6.32
C SER A 163 -13.64 -1.16 6.13
N ALA A 164 -13.88 -2.27 5.43
CA ALA A 164 -12.85 -3.24 5.06
C ALA A 164 -11.77 -2.60 4.17
N ARG A 165 -12.08 -1.52 3.44
CA ARG A 165 -11.08 -0.71 2.73
C ARG A 165 -9.90 -0.34 3.63
N GLY A 166 -10.19 0.13 4.84
CA GLY A 166 -9.15 0.50 5.80
C GLY A 166 -8.26 -0.68 6.17
N LEU A 167 -8.83 -1.88 6.30
CA LEU A 167 -8.06 -3.09 6.55
C LEU A 167 -7.11 -3.41 5.39
N TYR A 168 -7.61 -3.42 4.14
CA TYR A 168 -6.77 -3.75 2.97
C TYR A 168 -5.71 -2.68 2.68
N ASP A 169 -6.01 -1.39 2.90
CA ASP A 169 -5.03 -0.31 2.76
C ASP A 169 -3.90 -0.43 3.79
N LEU A 170 -4.24 -0.67 5.06
CA LEU A 170 -3.26 -0.75 6.14
C LEU A 170 -2.48 -2.08 6.13
N ALA A 171 -3.11 -3.17 5.70
CA ALA A 171 -2.49 -4.50 5.64
C ALA A 171 -1.37 -4.59 4.59
N GLN A 172 -1.29 -3.67 3.61
CA GLN A 172 -0.25 -3.69 2.59
C GLN A 172 1.18 -3.66 3.17
N PHE A 173 1.38 -2.96 4.28
CA PHE A 173 2.66 -2.95 5.00
C PHE A 173 3.01 -4.30 5.65
N LEU A 174 1.98 -5.09 5.99
CA LEU A 174 2.11 -6.43 6.56
C LEU A 174 2.18 -7.52 5.49
N ALA A 175 2.15 -7.14 4.20
CA ALA A 175 2.27 -8.07 3.10
C ALA A 175 3.72 -8.53 2.90
N PRO A 176 3.96 -9.76 2.40
CA PRO A 176 5.31 -10.25 2.08
C PRO A 176 6.10 -9.33 1.15
N ALA A 177 5.42 -8.61 0.24
CA ALA A 177 6.02 -7.67 -0.69
C ALA A 177 6.84 -6.58 0.02
N TRP A 178 6.47 -6.16 1.24
CA TRP A 178 7.24 -5.17 2.01
C TRP A 178 8.61 -5.72 2.42
N VAL A 179 8.66 -6.98 2.85
CA VAL A 179 9.90 -7.67 3.23
C VAL A 179 10.80 -7.86 2.00
N HIS A 180 10.22 -8.20 0.85
CA HIS A 180 10.96 -8.27 -0.41
C HIS A 180 11.57 -6.92 -0.79
N ALA A 181 10.81 -5.82 -0.66
CA ALA A 181 11.33 -4.48 -0.90
C ALA A 181 12.56 -4.15 -0.02
N ILE A 182 12.59 -4.58 1.26
CA ILE A 182 13.77 -4.39 2.12
C ILE A 182 14.95 -5.26 1.67
N ARG A 183 14.69 -6.52 1.30
CA ARG A 183 15.72 -7.48 0.88
C ARG A 183 16.44 -7.04 -0.40
N ASP A 184 15.65 -6.59 -1.36
CA ASP A 184 16.11 -6.30 -2.72
C ASP A 184 16.67 -4.87 -2.85
N GLU A 185 16.50 -4.02 -1.83
CA GLU A 185 16.95 -2.63 -1.87
C GLU A 185 18.48 -2.51 -1.79
N GLU A 186 19.08 -1.83 -2.76
CA GLU A 186 20.53 -1.66 -2.88
C GLU A 186 21.01 -0.28 -2.42
N ASP A 187 20.12 0.72 -2.31
CA ASP A 187 20.45 2.06 -1.86
C ASP A 187 20.27 2.23 -0.35
N THR A 188 21.32 2.68 0.32
CA THR A 188 21.31 2.96 1.77
C THR A 188 20.33 4.08 2.14
N MET A 189 20.18 5.10 1.30
CA MET A 189 19.23 6.19 1.56
C MET A 189 17.80 5.69 1.47
N ARG A 190 17.51 4.81 0.53
CA ARG A 190 16.19 4.19 0.38
C ARG A 190 15.87 3.25 1.54
N LEU A 191 16.84 2.48 2.04
CA LEU A 191 16.68 1.69 3.27
C LEU A 191 16.33 2.56 4.48
N ARG A 192 16.94 3.74 4.64
CA ARG A 192 16.57 4.68 5.72
C ARG A 192 15.15 5.22 5.60
N VAL A 193 14.67 5.44 4.37
CA VAL A 193 13.26 5.82 4.15
C VAL A 193 12.33 4.66 4.56
N LEU A 194 12.68 3.42 4.21
CA LEU A 194 11.92 2.24 4.62
C LEU A 194 11.92 2.05 6.15
N GLU A 195 13.03 2.33 6.82
CA GLU A 195 13.13 2.34 8.28
C GLU A 195 12.13 3.32 8.93
N ASP A 196 12.17 4.57 8.49
CA ASP A 196 11.33 5.64 9.01
C ASP A 196 9.84 5.40 8.69
N GLU A 197 9.54 4.87 7.50
CA GLU A 197 8.19 4.41 7.16
C GLU A 197 7.74 3.25 8.06
N MET A 198 8.57 2.24 8.27
CA MET A 198 8.28 1.10 9.15
C MET A 198 7.99 1.57 10.57
N ASN A 199 8.82 2.47 11.12
CA ASN A 199 8.61 3.04 12.45
C ASN A 199 7.24 3.72 12.59
N ARG A 200 6.87 4.56 11.62
CA ARG A 200 5.56 5.22 11.62
C ARG A 200 4.41 4.23 11.50
N ARG A 201 4.51 3.25 10.60
CA ARG A 201 3.44 2.28 10.37
C ARG A 201 3.26 1.31 11.55
N LEU A 202 4.35 0.89 12.20
CA LEU A 202 4.29 0.08 13.42
C LEU A 202 3.55 0.82 14.54
N LEU A 203 3.83 2.11 14.73
CA LEU A 203 3.19 2.91 15.79
C LEU A 203 1.73 3.26 15.46
N ARG A 204 1.43 3.57 14.20
CA ARG A 204 0.12 4.12 13.79
C ARG A 204 -0.83 3.06 13.25
N ASP A 205 -0.37 2.19 12.36
CA ASP A 205 -1.23 1.36 11.52
C ASP A 205 -1.48 -0.01 12.17
N VAL A 206 -0.48 -0.62 12.80
CA VAL A 206 -0.61 -1.93 13.46
C VAL A 206 -1.71 -1.96 14.54
N PRO A 207 -1.82 -0.97 15.47
CA PRO A 207 -2.91 -0.97 16.45
C PRO A 207 -4.30 -0.87 15.82
N LEU A 208 -4.44 -0.12 14.73
CA LEU A 208 -5.70 0.04 14.01
C LEU A 208 -6.12 -1.27 13.35
N VAL A 209 -5.19 -1.95 12.69
CA VAL A 209 -5.45 -3.25 12.08
C VAL A 209 -5.82 -4.28 13.14
N ARG A 210 -5.11 -4.33 14.28
CA ARG A 210 -5.47 -5.22 15.40
C ARG A 210 -6.86 -4.94 15.97
N SER A 211 -7.31 -3.69 15.95
CA SER A 211 -8.69 -3.34 16.31
C SER A 211 -9.70 -3.93 15.32
N MET A 212 -9.42 -3.85 14.01
CA MET A 212 -10.27 -4.41 12.95
C MET A 212 -10.32 -5.94 12.97
N LEU A 213 -9.24 -6.63 13.36
CA LEU A 213 -9.21 -8.08 13.53
C LEU A 213 -10.15 -8.58 14.64
N ARG A 214 -10.52 -7.70 15.57
CA ARG A 214 -11.44 -8.01 16.67
C ARG A 214 -12.90 -7.72 16.31
N SER A 215 -13.21 -7.54 15.04
CA SER A 215 -14.60 -7.41 14.63
C SER A 215 -15.38 -8.69 14.95
N ASP A 216 -16.61 -8.48 15.41
CA ASP A 216 -17.54 -9.51 15.82
C ASP A 216 -18.35 -10.03 14.61
N TYR A 217 -18.57 -9.18 13.59
CA TYR A 217 -19.30 -9.57 12.38
C TYR A 217 -18.74 -8.94 11.09
N LEU A 218 -19.06 -9.53 9.94
CA LEU A 218 -18.85 -8.99 8.59
C LEU A 218 -20.20 -8.78 7.91
N LEU A 219 -20.46 -7.55 7.47
CA LEU A 219 -21.51 -7.22 6.51
C LEU A 219 -20.90 -7.14 5.11
N LEU A 220 -21.21 -8.12 4.26
CA LEU A 220 -20.77 -8.20 2.89
C LEU A 220 -21.93 -7.92 1.93
N LEU A 221 -21.74 -6.98 1.02
CA LEU A 221 -22.64 -6.72 -0.09
C LEU A 221 -21.95 -7.00 -1.42
N VAL A 222 -22.53 -7.90 -2.21
CA VAL A 222 -22.07 -8.21 -3.57
C VAL A 222 -23.05 -7.61 -4.56
N THR A 223 -22.59 -6.65 -5.36
CA THR A 223 -23.38 -6.02 -6.42
C THR A 223 -23.25 -6.80 -7.72
N ARG A 224 -24.38 -7.02 -8.40
CA ARG A 224 -24.44 -7.62 -9.73
C ARG A 224 -25.11 -6.61 -10.66
N GLU A 225 -24.50 -6.33 -11.82
CA GLU A 225 -25.04 -5.42 -12.85
C GLU A 225 -24.97 -3.91 -12.49
N GLY A 226 -24.00 -3.51 -11.66
CA GLY A 226 -23.64 -2.10 -11.40
C GLY A 226 -24.54 -1.37 -10.40
N ARG A 227 -24.07 -0.20 -9.95
CA ARG A 227 -24.60 0.55 -8.77
C ARG A 227 -26.09 0.93 -8.82
N TRP A 228 -26.65 1.21 -10.01
CA TRP A 228 -27.95 1.89 -10.15
C TRP A 228 -29.12 0.97 -10.53
N SER A 229 -28.85 -0.17 -11.13
CA SER A 229 -29.85 -1.15 -11.60
C SER A 229 -29.65 -2.54 -10.99
N GLY A 230 -28.52 -2.74 -10.31
CA GLY A 230 -28.05 -4.06 -9.92
C GLY A 230 -28.82 -4.71 -8.78
N THR A 231 -28.88 -6.03 -8.84
CA THR A 231 -29.22 -6.84 -7.67
C THR A 231 -28.06 -6.82 -6.68
N VAL A 232 -28.40 -6.85 -5.39
CA VAL A 232 -27.43 -6.84 -4.30
C VAL A 232 -27.66 -8.08 -3.47
N ASP A 233 -26.65 -8.95 -3.44
CA ASP A 233 -26.62 -10.10 -2.55
C ASP A 233 -25.97 -9.65 -1.24
N ALA A 234 -26.72 -9.72 -0.16
CA ALA A 234 -26.26 -9.28 1.16
C ALA A 234 -26.04 -10.49 2.07
N TYR A 235 -24.93 -10.48 2.79
CA TYR A 235 -24.52 -11.51 3.72
C TYR A 235 -24.05 -10.88 5.03
N VAL A 236 -24.42 -11.50 6.15
CA VAL A 236 -23.93 -11.15 7.48
C VAL A 236 -23.29 -12.40 8.07
N TYR A 237 -22.00 -12.35 8.35
CA TYR A 237 -21.24 -13.43 8.97
C TYR A 237 -20.86 -13.06 10.40
N ASP A 238 -20.96 -14.02 11.31
CA ASP A 238 -20.31 -13.98 12.63
C ASP A 238 -18.83 -14.34 12.45
N LEU A 239 -17.93 -13.40 12.74
CA LEU A 239 -16.49 -13.59 12.54
C LEU A 239 -15.86 -14.48 13.61
N GLN A 240 -16.49 -14.58 14.78
CA GLN A 240 -15.99 -15.37 15.91
C GLN A 240 -16.38 -16.84 15.75
N ARG A 241 -17.60 -17.09 15.27
CA ARG A 241 -18.17 -18.43 15.11
C ARG A 241 -18.01 -19.02 13.72
N ASP A 242 -17.62 -18.22 12.73
CA ASP A 242 -17.54 -18.63 11.32
C ASP A 242 -18.89 -19.16 10.82
N THR A 243 -19.97 -18.43 11.14
CA THR A 243 -21.35 -18.81 10.80
C THR A 243 -22.07 -17.70 10.07
N LEU A 244 -22.84 -18.07 9.05
CA LEU A 244 -23.77 -17.15 8.40
C LEU A 244 -24.92 -16.82 9.35
N LEU A 245 -25.13 -15.53 9.62
CA LEU A 245 -26.24 -15.01 10.44
C LEU A 245 -27.42 -14.57 9.59
N MET A 246 -27.17 -14.03 8.40
CA MET A 246 -28.22 -13.58 7.51
C MET A 246 -27.75 -13.60 6.07
N SER A 247 -28.62 -13.96 5.14
CA SER A 247 -28.39 -13.76 3.71
C SER A 247 -29.68 -13.40 3.00
N THR A 248 -29.59 -12.56 1.97
CA THR A 248 -30.76 -12.24 1.13
C THR A 248 -30.33 -11.56 -0.16
N ARG A 249 -31.11 -11.75 -1.22
CA ARG A 249 -31.01 -10.97 -2.46
C ARG A 249 -32.01 -9.81 -2.41
N THR A 250 -31.54 -8.60 -2.68
CA THR A 250 -32.36 -7.39 -2.75
C THR A 250 -32.00 -6.54 -3.96
N ARG A 251 -32.70 -5.41 -4.15
CA ARG A 251 -32.44 -4.42 -5.20
C ARG A 251 -32.52 -3.03 -4.62
N ALA A 252 -31.67 -2.13 -5.12
CA ALA A 252 -31.88 -0.70 -4.89
C ALA A 252 -33.19 -0.27 -5.57
N SER A 253 -34.09 0.38 -4.82
CA SER A 253 -35.34 0.90 -5.39
C SER A 253 -35.22 2.36 -5.85
N GLY A 254 -34.08 3.01 -5.60
CA GLY A 254 -33.85 4.42 -5.91
C GLY A 254 -34.63 5.38 -5.02
N ARG A 255 -35.27 4.89 -3.94
CA ARG A 255 -36.08 5.72 -3.05
C ARG A 255 -35.19 6.45 -2.06
N LEU A 256 -34.94 7.72 -2.34
CA LEU A 256 -34.12 8.58 -1.51
C LEU A 256 -34.87 8.97 -0.22
N LEU A 257 -34.25 8.69 0.91
CA LEU A 257 -34.68 9.08 2.25
C LEU A 257 -33.64 10.03 2.85
N PRO A 258 -34.04 11.08 3.60
CA PRO A 258 -33.08 11.91 4.31
C PRO A 258 -32.40 11.06 5.40
N VAL A 259 -31.07 11.04 5.44
CA VAL A 259 -30.30 10.26 6.42
C VAL A 259 -29.18 11.12 6.96
N ARG A 260 -28.98 11.10 8.29
CA ARG A 260 -27.93 11.88 8.94
C ARG A 260 -26.55 11.59 8.32
N ILE A 261 -25.83 12.64 7.92
CA ILE A 261 -24.39 12.58 7.65
C ILE A 261 -23.71 13.21 8.87
N GLY A 262 -23.36 12.39 9.86
CA GLY A 262 -22.69 12.86 11.07
C GLY A 262 -22.12 11.69 11.87
N GLU A 263 -20.87 11.81 12.29
CA GLU A 263 -20.16 10.84 13.14
C GLU A 263 -20.74 10.86 14.56
N GLY A 264 -21.15 9.70 15.10
CA GLY A 264 -21.31 9.52 16.55
C GLY A 264 -22.72 9.17 17.07
N ARG A 265 -22.73 8.29 18.09
CA ARG A 265 -23.86 7.93 18.95
C ARG A 265 -24.50 9.20 19.54
N GLY A 266 -25.77 9.44 19.29
CA GLY A 266 -26.52 10.59 19.82
C GLY A 266 -28.03 10.41 19.64
N PRO A 267 -28.86 11.23 20.33
CA PRO A 267 -30.32 11.16 20.23
C PRO A 267 -30.80 11.40 18.79
N TRP A 268 -31.99 10.86 18.46
CA TRP A 268 -32.58 10.96 17.14
C TRP A 268 -32.78 12.44 16.70
N PRO A 269 -32.51 12.78 15.43
CA PRO A 269 -32.56 14.16 14.93
C PRO A 269 -33.98 14.74 14.90
N SER A 270 -34.06 16.07 15.03
CA SER A 270 -35.28 16.84 14.77
C SER A 270 -35.56 16.94 13.27
N GLU A 271 -36.78 17.32 12.87
CA GLU A 271 -37.16 17.53 11.47
C GLU A 271 -36.25 18.56 10.75
N ALA A 272 -35.70 19.52 11.51
CA ALA A 272 -34.76 20.53 11.04
C ALA A 272 -33.32 20.02 10.80
N ASP A 273 -32.96 18.86 11.35
CA ASP A 273 -31.66 18.22 11.12
C ASP A 273 -31.71 17.29 9.90
N LEU A 274 -32.87 16.66 9.66
CA LEU A 274 -33.13 15.85 8.47
C LEU A 274 -33.15 16.69 7.19
N SER A 275 -33.62 17.95 7.26
CA SER A 275 -33.65 18.87 6.12
C SER A 275 -32.27 19.33 5.64
N ARG A 276 -31.22 19.20 6.46
CA ARG A 276 -29.81 19.51 6.11
C ARG A 276 -29.02 18.30 5.64
N SER A 277 -29.64 17.12 5.66
CA SER A 277 -28.99 15.85 5.35
C SER A 277 -29.26 15.42 3.90
N GLY A 278 -28.23 14.96 3.19
CA GLY A 278 -28.37 14.51 1.81
C GLY A 278 -29.31 13.30 1.71
N ALA A 279 -30.16 13.26 0.70
CA ALA A 279 -31.06 12.14 0.48
C ALA A 279 -30.28 10.91 -0.01
N GLN A 280 -30.47 9.75 0.61
CA GLN A 280 -29.79 8.49 0.29
C GLN A 280 -30.79 7.36 0.12
N ASP A 281 -30.48 6.38 -0.72
CA ASP A 281 -31.32 5.20 -0.89
C ASP A 281 -31.13 4.21 0.29
N CYS A 282 -32.14 4.09 1.16
CA CYS A 282 -32.15 3.12 2.27
C CYS A 282 -32.96 1.85 1.96
N SER A 283 -33.34 1.59 0.71
CA SER A 283 -34.16 0.43 0.33
C SER A 283 -33.49 -0.92 0.61
N ILE A 284 -32.18 -1.01 0.38
CA ILE A 284 -31.38 -2.19 0.73
C ILE A 284 -31.47 -2.42 2.24
N ALA A 285 -31.14 -1.42 3.05
CA ALA A 285 -31.20 -1.51 4.52
C ALA A 285 -32.60 -1.90 5.03
N GLY A 286 -33.65 -1.34 4.43
CA GLY A 286 -35.03 -1.72 4.74
C GLY A 286 -35.33 -3.18 4.44
N SER A 287 -34.82 -3.72 3.33
CA SER A 287 -34.95 -5.13 2.98
C SER A 287 -34.21 -6.03 3.97
N LEU A 288 -33.01 -5.64 4.39
CA LEU A 288 -32.22 -6.38 5.38
C LEU A 288 -32.91 -6.41 6.76
N ARG A 289 -33.53 -5.29 7.18
CA ARG A 289 -34.36 -5.24 8.41
C ARG A 289 -35.60 -6.13 8.31
N ALA A 290 -36.27 -6.11 7.16
CA ALA A 290 -37.44 -6.95 6.92
C ALA A 290 -37.12 -8.45 7.10
N VAL A 291 -35.98 -8.89 6.57
CA VAL A 291 -35.51 -10.28 6.68
C VAL A 291 -35.20 -10.66 8.13
N ALA A 292 -34.69 -9.73 8.94
CA ALA A 292 -34.49 -9.92 10.37
C ALA A 292 -35.79 -9.87 11.21
N GLY A 293 -36.95 -9.66 10.58
CA GLY A 293 -38.23 -9.48 11.28
C GLY A 293 -38.37 -8.14 11.99
N GLU A 294 -37.55 -7.15 11.62
CA GLU A 294 -37.57 -5.81 12.21
C GLU A 294 -38.41 -4.82 11.40
N PRO A 295 -38.97 -3.78 12.06
CA PRO A 295 -39.77 -2.78 11.39
C PRO A 295 -38.98 -2.06 10.29
N VAL A 296 -39.58 -2.02 9.09
CA VAL A 296 -39.04 -1.36 7.91
C VAL A 296 -39.46 0.11 7.90
N GLY A 297 -38.55 1.00 8.27
CA GLY A 297 -38.78 2.44 8.24
C GLY A 297 -37.82 3.19 9.16
N ILE A 298 -37.73 4.50 8.98
CA ILE A 298 -37.24 5.37 10.06
C ILE A 298 -38.22 5.17 11.22
N PRO A 299 -37.78 4.73 12.41
CA PRO A 299 -38.69 4.62 13.55
C PRO A 299 -39.40 5.96 13.71
N ARG A 300 -40.74 5.93 13.58
CA ARG A 300 -41.57 7.08 13.89
C ARG A 300 -41.59 7.18 15.41
N GLU A 301 -40.84 8.16 15.91
CA GLU A 301 -40.70 8.52 17.32
C GLU A 301 -39.92 7.55 18.22
N PRO A 302 -39.15 8.08 19.18
CA PRO A 302 -38.68 7.28 20.29
C PRO A 302 -39.90 6.80 21.10
N THR A 303 -39.97 5.50 21.36
CA THR A 303 -40.63 4.99 22.56
C THR A 303 -39.81 5.50 23.75
N VAL A 304 -39.99 6.78 24.09
CA VAL A 304 -39.72 7.26 25.43
C VAL A 304 -40.70 6.48 26.28
N GLY A 305 -40.19 5.58 27.12
CA GLY A 305 -40.96 5.03 28.21
C GLY A 305 -41.51 6.19 29.01
N VAL A 306 -42.78 6.50 28.80
CA VAL A 306 -43.56 7.27 29.76
C VAL A 306 -43.80 6.31 30.91
N GLU A 307 -42.80 6.14 31.77
CA GLU A 307 -43.09 5.94 33.18
C GLU A 307 -43.74 7.24 33.64
N GLY A 308 -45.05 7.33 33.43
CA GLY A 308 -45.86 8.26 34.18
C GLY A 308 -45.69 7.90 35.66
N PRO A 309 -45.41 8.86 36.54
CA PRO A 309 -45.46 8.57 37.97
C PRO A 309 -46.88 8.08 38.28
N GLN A 310 -46.96 6.83 38.74
CA GLN A 310 -48.12 6.36 39.49
C GLN A 310 -48.27 7.28 40.70
N ALA A 311 -49.50 7.71 40.90
CA ALA A 311 -49.92 8.70 41.90
C ALA A 311 -49.59 8.28 43.33
N GLU A 312 -49.38 9.30 44.18
CA GLU A 312 -50.19 9.56 45.38
C GLU A 312 -50.28 11.07 45.62
#